data_AF-A0A2N5YPQ5-F1
#
_entry.id   AF-A0A2N5YPQ5-F1
#
_cell.length_a   1.000
_cell.length_b   1.000
_cell.length_c   1.000
_cell.angle_alpha   90.00
_cell.angle_beta   90.00
_cell.angle_gamma   90.00
#
_symmetry.space_group_name_H-M   'P 1'
#
loop_
_entity.id
_entity.type
_entity.pdbx_description
1 polymer ?
#
loop_
_entity_poly.entity_id
_entity_poly.type
_entity_poly.pdbx_seq_one_letter_code
_entity_poly.pdbx_strand_id
1 'polypeptide(L)' 'MFSLYLCYTMEQKQTYTLKELADYYETTTRTVYTWILPIRDELLAMNPGRKRLRILLPKQVKLIKEFLG' A
#
# COMPACT_ATOMS: atom_id res chain seq x y z
N MET A 1 11.45 18.44 5.13
CA MET A 1 10.38 19.24 4.48
C MET A 1 9.65 18.48 3.34
N PHE A 2 9.84 17.16 3.18
CA PHE A 2 9.21 16.34 2.13
C PHE A 2 7.92 15.61 2.57
N SER A 3 7.71 15.41 3.87
CA SER A 3 6.70 14.50 4.43
C SER A 3 5.25 14.96 4.25
N LEU A 4 4.96 16.27 4.30
CA LEU A 4 3.58 16.79 4.18
C LEU A 4 3.01 16.72 2.75
N TYR A 5 3.85 16.86 1.72
CA TYR A 5 3.41 16.85 0.32
C TYR A 5 3.05 15.43 -0.18
N LEU A 6 3.72 14.42 0.36
CA LEU A 6 3.40 13.01 0.10
C LEU A 6 2.04 12.62 0.70
N CYS A 7 1.70 13.13 1.88
CA CYS A 7 0.44 12.80 2.54
C CYS A 7 -0.78 13.29 1.74
N TYR A 8 -0.76 14.54 1.26
CA TYR A 8 -1.87 15.12 0.50
C TYR A 8 -2.09 14.46 -0.87
N THR A 9 -1.00 14.05 -1.54
CA THR A 9 -1.08 13.36 -2.85
C THR A 9 -1.50 11.90 -2.73
N MET A 10 -1.21 11.27 -1.59
CA MET A 10 -1.63 9.89 -1.33
C MET A 10 -3.11 9.74 -1.03
N GLU A 11 -3.89 10.79 -0.80
CA GLU A 11 -5.34 10.66 -0.60
C GLU A 11 -6.15 10.77 -1.90
N GLN A 12 -5.55 11.30 -2.96
CA GLN A 12 -6.24 11.59 -4.23
C GLN A 12 -5.88 10.61 -5.37
N LYS A 13 -4.92 9.70 -5.16
CA LYS A 13 -4.47 8.77 -6.19
C LYS A 13 -5.43 7.60 -6.37
N GLN A 14 -5.70 7.24 -7.63
CA GLN A 14 -6.54 6.09 -7.97
C GLN A 14 -5.86 4.75 -7.71
N THR A 15 -4.53 4.71 -7.65
CA THR A 15 -3.73 3.51 -7.40
C THR A 15 -2.38 3.84 -6.80
N TYR A 16 -1.78 2.87 -6.11
CA TYR A 16 -0.50 3.00 -5.42
C TYR A 16 0.41 1.82 -5.76
N THR A 17 1.70 2.06 -5.84
CA THR A 17 2.71 1.01 -5.93
C THR A 17 3.28 0.69 -4.54
N LEU A 18 3.90 -0.49 -4.40
CA LEU A 18 4.63 -0.82 -3.17
C LEU A 18 5.78 0.16 -2.88
N LYS A 19 6.36 0.76 -3.92
CA LYS A 19 7.41 1.78 -3.77
C LYS A 19 6.84 3.06 -3.15
N GLU A 20 5.72 3.55 -3.66
CA GLU A 20 5.08 4.76 -3.10
C GLU A 20 4.63 4.55 -1.65
N LEU A 21 4.17 3.35 -1.31
CA LEU A 21 3.89 2.98 0.07
C LEU A 21 5.16 2.98 0.93
N ALA A 22 6.25 2.42 0.42
CA ALA A 22 7.53 2.40 1.13
C ALA A 22 8.06 3.83 1.36
N ASP A 23 7.98 4.69 0.34
CA ASP A 23 8.36 6.09 0.41
C ASP A 23 7.49 6.86 1.44
N TYR A 24 6.18 6.57 1.50
CA TYR A 24 5.26 7.18 2.47
C TYR A 24 5.56 6.80 3.92
N TYR A 25 5.90 5.53 4.17
CA TYR A 25 6.27 5.04 5.50
C TYR A 25 7.77 5.19 5.81
N GLU A 26 8.52 5.92 4.97
CA GLU A 26 9.96 6.13 5.11
C GLU A 26 10.74 4.82 5.33
N THR A 27 10.36 3.78 4.59
CA THR A 27 10.89 2.42 4.73
C THR A 27 11.26 1.80 3.38
N THR A 28 11.65 0.52 3.38
CA THR A 28 11.97 -0.21 2.14
C THR A 28 10.76 -0.99 1.61
N THR A 29 10.70 -1.21 0.30
CA THR A 29 9.68 -2.07 -0.32
C THR A 29 9.68 -3.50 0.23
N ARG A 30 10.84 -4.00 0.69
CA ARG A 30 10.98 -5.29 1.35
C ARG A 30 10.29 -5.31 2.72
N THR A 31 10.42 -4.22 3.48
CA THR A 31 9.73 -4.05 4.76
C THR A 31 8.22 -4.02 4.54
N VAL A 32 7.74 -3.20 3.59
CA VAL A 32 6.32 -3.17 3.22
C VAL A 32 5.83 -4.54 2.79
N TYR A 33 6.60 -5.27 1.97
CA TYR A 33 6.24 -6.63 1.56
C TYR A 33 6.09 -7.58 2.76
N THR A 34 6.94 -7.43 3.78
CA THR A 34 6.88 -8.22 5.00
C THR A 34 5.63 -7.87 5.82
N TRP A 35 5.26 -6.59 5.90
CA TRP A 35 4.06 -6.13 6.59
C TRP A 35 2.77 -6.59 5.92
N ILE A 36 2.71 -6.61 4.59
CA ILE A 36 1.51 -7.04 3.87
C ILE A 36 1.41 -8.55 3.73
N LEU A 37 2.47 -9.31 4.03
CA LEU A 37 2.50 -10.77 3.86
C LEU A 37 1.36 -11.46 4.63
N PRO A 38 1.05 -11.12 5.90
CA PRO A 38 -0.04 -11.74 6.65
C PRO A 38 -1.43 -11.47 6.06
N ILE A 39 -1.63 -10.30 5.46
CA ILE A 39 -2.90 -9.86 4.84
C ILE A 39 -2.90 -10.04 3.32
N ARG A 40 -1.90 -10.72 2.75
CA ARG A 40 -1.69 -10.80 1.31
C ARG A 40 -2.88 -11.42 0.59
N ASP A 41 -3.45 -12.47 1.17
CA ASP A 41 -4.54 -13.21 0.55
C ASP A 41 -5.84 -12.42 0.58
N GLU A 42 -6.08 -11.64 1.65
CA GLU A 42 -7.20 -10.68 1.72
C GLU A 42 -7.05 -9.59 0.66
N LEU A 43 -5.85 -9.02 0.53
CA LEU A 43 -5.55 -8.02 -0.50
C LEU A 43 -5.80 -8.59 -1.90
N LEU A 44 -5.39 -9.83 -2.18
CA LEU A 44 -5.64 -10.47 -3.48
C LEU A 44 -7.12 -10.79 -3.70
N ALA A 45 -7.85 -11.19 -2.66
CA ALA A 45 -9.28 -11.46 -2.73
C ALA A 45 -10.11 -10.21 -3.11
N MET A 46 -9.65 -9.01 -2.72
CA MET A 46 -10.30 -7.75 -3.11
C MET A 46 -10.18 -7.42 -4.61
N ASN A 47 -9.33 -8.10 -5.37
CA ASN A 47 -9.17 -7.90 -6.82
C ASN A 47 -9.08 -9.24 -7.55
N PRO A 48 -10.23 -9.93 -7.72
CA PRO A 48 -10.27 -11.22 -8.38
C PRO A 48 -9.79 -11.08 -9.83
N GLY A 49 -8.73 -11.82 -10.17
CA GLY A 49 -8.09 -11.79 -11.50
C GLY A 49 -6.64 -11.32 -11.48
N ARG A 50 -6.17 -10.68 -10.41
CA ARG A 50 -4.74 -10.33 -10.24
C ARG A 50 -4.04 -11.30 -9.29
N LYS A 51 -2.98 -11.94 -9.78
CA LYS A 51 -2.12 -12.83 -8.97
C LYS A 51 -0.99 -12.10 -8.23
N ARG A 52 -0.78 -10.80 -8.50
CA ARG A 52 0.37 -10.02 -8.00
C ARG A 52 -0.07 -8.65 -7.51
N LEU A 53 0.42 -8.26 -6.34
CA LEU A 53 0.25 -6.94 -5.74
C LEU A 53 1.26 -5.93 -6.29
N ARG A 54 1.26 -5.72 -7.62
CA ARG A 54 2.09 -4.69 -8.26
C ARG A 54 1.54 -3.29 -8.03
N ILE A 55 0.22 -3.19 -8.05
CA ILE A 55 -0.55 -1.97 -7.93
C ILE A 55 -1.66 -2.26 -6.92
N LEU A 56 -1.78 -1.39 -5.93
CA LEU A 56 -2.74 -1.41 -4.86
C LEU A 56 -3.83 -0.37 -5.11
N LEU A 57 -5.07 -0.77 -4.91
CA LEU A 57 -6.22 0.10 -4.95
C LEU A 57 -6.35 0.87 -3.61
N PRO A 58 -7.02 2.02 -3.59
CA PRO A 58 -7.22 2.81 -2.37
C PRO A 58 -7.82 1.99 -1.22
N LYS A 59 -8.77 1.09 -1.53
CA LYS A 59 -9.36 0.18 -0.53
C LYS A 59 -8.34 -0.79 0.07
N GLN A 60 -7.42 -1.31 -0.73
CA GLN A 60 -6.32 -2.18 -0.28
C GLN A 60 -5.33 -1.41 0.60
N VAL A 61 -5.01 -0.16 0.24
CA VAL A 61 -4.16 0.71 1.05
C VAL A 61 -4.82 1.06 2.39
N LYS A 62 -6.13 1.28 2.40
CA LYS A 62 -6.89 1.49 3.65
C LYS A 62 -6.77 0.29 4.60
N LEU A 63 -6.91 -0.92 4.07
CA LEU A 63 -6.74 -2.16 4.85
C LEU A 63 -5.31 -2.29 5.40
N ILE A 64 -4.29 -1.97 4.59
CA ILE A 64 -2.89 -1.95 5.06
C ILE A 64 -2.71 -0.93 6.20
N LYS A 65 -3.28 0.28 6.07
CA LYS A 65 -3.25 1.30 7.13
C LYS A 65 -3.90 0.78 8.41
N GLU A 66 -5.11 0.25 8.32
CA GLU A 66 -5.85 -0.31 9.46
C GLU A 66 -5.10 -1.47 10.13
N PHE A 67 -4.40 -2.29 9.36
CA PHE A 67 -3.57 -3.40 9.86
C PHE A 67 -2.32 -2.91 10.61
N LEU A 68 -1.74 -1.78 10.20
CA LEU A 68 -0.52 -1.23 10.81
C LEU A 68 -0.78 -0.42 12.09
N GLY A 69 -2.03 -0.03 12.35
CA GLY A 69 -2.44 0.81 13.50
C GLY A 69 -2.31 2.31 13.23
#